data_AF-W7D4S5-F1
#
_entry.id   AF-W7D4S5-F1
#
_cell.length_a   1.000
_cell.length_b   1.000
_cell.length_c   1.000
_cell.angle_alpha   90.00
_cell.angle_beta   90.00
_cell.angle_gamma   90.00
#
_symmetry.space_group_name_H-M   'P 1'
#
loop_
_entity.id
_entity.type
_entity.pdbx_description
1 polymer ?
#
loop_
_entity_poly.entity_id
_entity_poly.type
_entity_poly.pdbx_seq_one_letter_code
_entity_poly.pdbx_strand_id
1 'polypeptide(L)'
;MKGYFEKNNQFKLDSQVAILIAQISCYKGFLPQGAPTSPIITNMICSILDYRLLKLAKQFKLDYTRYADDLTFSTNDKKFLDNKDVFFNKINREIEKAGFKINCKKTRLQFKDSHQEVTGLTVNKKVNVKRFYYRQTRAMAHRLYKTGEFEIDGKRGTIDQLQGRLSFMYEVASYGSAEKNYCYKEYKKFIF
;
A
#
# COMPACT_ATOMS: atom_id res chain seq x y z
N MET A 1 17.41 1.81 15.19
CA MET A 1 16.59 2.80 15.92
C MET A 1 17.44 3.84 16.64
N LYS A 2 18.27 3.49 17.62
CA LYS A 2 19.21 4.40 18.33
C LYS A 2 19.92 5.39 17.38
N GLY A 3 20.66 4.85 16.40
CA GLY A 3 21.45 5.68 15.48
C GLY A 3 20.65 6.64 14.60
N TYR A 4 19.33 6.43 14.44
CA TYR A 4 18.47 7.42 13.77
C TYR A 4 18.27 8.65 14.66
N PHE A 5 17.89 8.46 15.93
CA PHE A 5 17.63 9.54 16.87
C PHE A 5 18.88 10.35 17.26
N GLU A 6 20.05 9.71 17.26
CA GLU A 6 21.33 10.38 17.51
C GLU A 6 21.79 11.22 16.30
N LYS A 7 21.71 10.65 15.08
CA LYS A 7 22.33 11.25 13.89
C LYS A 7 21.39 12.16 13.10
N ASN A 8 20.09 12.06 13.33
CA ASN A 8 19.12 12.89 12.61
C ASN A 8 19.23 14.35 13.08
N ASN A 9 19.42 15.27 12.14
CA ASN A 9 19.59 16.69 12.40
C ASN A 9 18.41 17.37 13.11
N GLN A 10 17.19 16.83 13.00
CA GLN A 10 16.01 17.36 13.68
C GLN A 10 15.96 16.95 15.16
N PHE A 11 16.54 15.81 15.52
CA PHE A 11 16.48 15.26 16.87
C PHE A 11 17.77 15.53 17.65
N LYS A 12 18.92 15.15 17.08
CA LYS A 12 20.27 15.25 17.69
C LYS A 12 20.26 14.91 19.19
N LEU A 13 19.59 13.82 19.54
CA LEU A 13 19.41 13.44 20.94
C LEU A 13 20.72 12.91 21.51
N ASP A 14 20.92 13.15 22.80
CA ASP A 14 21.98 12.50 23.56
C ASP A 14 21.85 10.97 23.46
N SER A 15 23.00 10.28 23.45
CA SER A 15 23.05 8.83 23.30
C SER A 15 22.20 8.11 24.35
N GLN A 16 22.19 8.59 25.60
CA GLN A 16 21.40 7.99 26.68
C GLN A 16 19.90 8.11 26.40
N VAL A 17 19.44 9.27 25.94
CA VAL A 17 18.03 9.51 25.60
C VAL A 17 17.62 8.67 24.39
N ALA A 18 18.47 8.59 23.36
CA ALA A 18 18.20 7.77 22.18
C ALA A 18 18.14 6.25 22.51
N ILE A 19 18.98 5.78 23.43
CA ILE A 19 18.93 4.40 23.95
C ILE A 19 17.62 4.18 24.70
N LEU A 20 17.26 5.09 25.62
CA LEU A 20 16.03 4.98 26.40
C LEU A 20 14.83 4.88 25.47
N ILE A 21 14.65 5.81 24.52
CA ILE A 21 13.56 5.77 23.54
C ILE A 21 13.53 4.43 22.79
N ALA A 22 14.69 3.92 22.39
CA ALA A 22 14.76 2.63 21.70
C ALA A 22 14.35 1.46 22.61
N GLN A 23 14.67 1.49 23.90
CA GLN A 23 14.31 0.44 24.86
C GLN A 23 12.82 0.45 25.20
N ILE A 24 12.19 1.61 25.38
CA ILE A 24 10.73 1.69 25.64
C ILE A 24 9.91 1.41 24.39
N SER A 25 10.44 1.72 23.20
CA SER A 25 9.70 1.54 21.94
C SER A 25 9.88 0.17 21.30
N CYS A 26 10.98 -0.54 21.59
CA CYS A 26 11.24 -1.86 21.02
C CYS A 26 11.07 -2.96 22.06
N TYR A 27 10.50 -4.08 21.62
CA TYR A 27 10.49 -5.34 22.34
C TYR A 27 11.39 -6.35 21.63
N LYS A 28 12.35 -6.95 22.36
CA LYS A 28 13.34 -7.91 21.81
C LYS A 28 14.09 -7.39 20.57
N GLY A 29 14.39 -6.09 20.52
CA GLY A 29 15.12 -5.46 19.41
C GLY A 29 14.26 -5.10 18.19
N PHE A 30 12.95 -5.36 18.23
CA PHE A 30 12.00 -5.04 17.16
C PHE A 30 10.90 -4.11 17.65
N LEU A 31 10.33 -3.33 16.73
CA LEU A 31 9.12 -2.59 17.02
C LEU A 31 7.95 -3.57 17.21
N PRO A 32 7.23 -3.54 18.34
CA PRO A 32 6.14 -4.47 18.59
C PRO A 32 4.97 -4.20 17.65
N GLN A 33 4.34 -5.28 17.17
CA GLN A 33 3.12 -5.20 16.39
C GLN A 33 1.95 -4.81 17.30
N GLY A 34 1.16 -3.81 16.89
CA GLY A 34 0.01 -3.32 17.66
C GLY A 34 0.32 -2.14 18.60
N ALA A 35 1.59 -1.78 18.81
CA ALA A 35 1.89 -0.55 19.53
C ALA A 35 1.59 0.69 18.66
N PRO A 36 0.93 1.73 19.22
CA PRO A 36 0.53 2.91 18.47
C PRO A 36 1.73 3.75 17.97
N THR A 37 2.88 3.62 18.64
CA THR A 37 4.12 4.35 18.29
C THR A 37 4.89 3.68 17.15
N SER A 38 4.75 2.36 16.97
CA SER A 38 5.52 1.59 15.98
C SER A 38 5.36 2.10 14.54
N PRO A 39 4.14 2.39 14.01
CA PRO A 39 3.97 2.88 12.65
C PRO A 39 4.63 4.24 12.43
N ILE A 40 4.54 5.14 13.42
CA ILE A 40 5.12 6.48 13.37
C ILE A 40 6.64 6.37 13.28
N ILE A 41 7.25 5.60 14.18
CA ILE A 41 8.71 5.46 14.21
C ILE A 41 9.23 4.73 12.97
N THR A 42 8.51 3.72 12.49
CA THR A 42 8.86 3.03 11.24
C THR A 42 8.89 4.02 10.07
N ASN A 43 7.87 4.86 9.93
CA ASN A 43 7.84 5.88 8.87
C ASN A 43 8.97 6.90 9.00
N MET A 44 9.29 7.35 10.22
CA MET A 44 10.43 8.24 10.47
C MET A 44 11.74 7.61 10.02
N ILE A 45 12.00 6.36 10.40
CA ILE A 45 13.23 5.64 10.00
C ILE A 45 13.26 5.42 8.48
N CYS A 46 12.14 5.01 7.88
CA CYS A 46 12.03 4.78 6.45
C CYS A 46 12.19 6.05 5.61
N SER A 47 11.94 7.25 6.14
CA SER A 47 12.12 8.50 5.37
C SER A 47 13.50 8.67 4.73
N ILE A 48 14.57 8.19 5.39
CA ILE A 48 15.94 8.23 4.85
C ILE A 48 16.08 7.25 3.68
N LEU A 49 15.49 6.06 3.82
CA LEU A 49 15.45 5.07 2.74
C LEU A 49 14.63 5.61 1.56
N ASP A 50 13.46 6.18 1.83
CA ASP A 50 12.54 6.75 0.84
C ASP A 50 13.25 7.84 0.01
N TYR A 51 14.04 8.72 0.65
CA TYR A 51 14.85 9.71 -0.06
C TYR A 51 15.84 9.08 -1.05
N ARG A 52 16.55 8.02 -0.62
CA ARG A 52 17.53 7.32 -1.47
C ARG A 52 16.85 6.56 -2.61
N LEU A 53 15.74 5.89 -2.33
CA LEU A 53 14.94 5.18 -3.32
C LEU A 53 14.33 6.15 -4.34
N LEU A 54 13.83 7.30 -3.90
CA LEU A 54 13.31 8.34 -4.79
C LEU A 54 14.41 8.90 -5.70
N LYS A 55 15.60 9.16 -5.16
CA LYS A 55 16.75 9.61 -5.97
C LYS A 55 17.12 8.56 -7.02
N LEU A 56 17.14 7.29 -6.64
CA LEU A 56 17.40 6.19 -7.56
C LEU A 56 16.30 6.06 -8.62
N ALA A 57 15.03 6.12 -8.23
CA ALA A 57 13.88 6.08 -9.15
C ALA A 57 13.98 7.19 -10.21
N LYS A 58 14.31 8.41 -9.81
CA LYS A 58 14.52 9.54 -10.73
C LYS A 58 15.63 9.30 -11.75
N GLN A 59 16.73 8.65 -11.37
CA GLN A 59 17.82 8.31 -12.31
C GLN A 59 17.36 7.36 -13.42
N PHE A 60 16.38 6.50 -13.14
CA PHE A 60 15.83 5.53 -14.07
C PHE A 60 14.48 5.97 -14.67
N LYS A 61 14.06 7.23 -14.44
CA LYS A 61 12.75 7.77 -14.89
C LYS A 61 11.56 6.94 -14.43
N LEU A 62 11.59 6.57 -13.15
CA LEU A 62 10.51 5.84 -12.47
C LEU A 62 9.83 6.77 -11.47
N ASP A 63 8.52 6.60 -11.33
CA ASP A 63 7.75 7.08 -10.19
C ASP A 63 7.84 6.06 -9.05
N TYR A 64 7.91 6.56 -7.82
CA TYR A 64 8.06 5.75 -6.62
C TYR A 64 6.96 6.07 -5.63
N THR A 65 6.34 5.02 -5.08
CA THR A 65 5.37 5.10 -3.99
C THR A 65 5.64 4.02 -2.95
N ARG A 66 5.39 4.34 -1.68
CA ARG A 66 5.49 3.41 -0.55
C ARG A 66 4.20 3.40 0.24
N TYR A 67 3.72 2.21 0.58
CA TYR A 67 2.67 2.00 1.56
C TYR A 67 3.16 0.98 2.59
N ALA A 68 3.45 1.43 3.81
CA ALA A 68 4.13 0.60 4.82
C ALA A 68 5.41 -0.05 4.25
N ASP A 69 5.46 -1.38 4.14
CA ASP A 69 6.56 -2.17 3.57
C ASP A 69 6.43 -2.41 2.05
N ASP A 70 5.28 -2.14 1.46
CA ASP A 70 5.06 -2.29 0.02
C ASP A 70 5.68 -1.10 -0.74
N LEU A 71 6.67 -1.41 -1.58
CA LEU A 71 7.33 -0.46 -2.48
C LEU A 71 6.84 -0.69 -3.91
N THR A 72 6.36 0.37 -4.57
CA THR A 72 5.91 0.31 -5.96
C THR A 72 6.70 1.30 -6.81
N PHE A 73 7.20 0.81 -7.94
CA PHE A 73 7.92 1.59 -8.94
C PHE A 73 7.18 1.46 -10.29
N SER A 74 6.91 2.58 -10.95
CA SER A 74 6.19 2.61 -12.22
C SER A 74 6.89 3.50 -13.25
N THR A 75 6.74 3.18 -14.53
CA THR A 75 7.24 4.01 -15.62
C THR A 75 6.46 3.76 -16.90
N ASN A 76 6.47 4.74 -17.80
CA ASN A 76 6.01 4.61 -19.17
C ASN A 76 7.17 4.37 -20.16
N ASP A 77 8.43 4.40 -19.69
CA ASP A 77 9.61 4.18 -20.53
C ASP A 77 9.82 2.68 -20.78
N LYS A 78 9.61 2.24 -22.02
CA LYS A 78 9.82 0.84 -22.43
C LYS A 78 11.29 0.43 -22.36
N LYS A 79 12.24 1.38 -22.45
CA LYS A 79 13.68 1.11 -22.37
C LYS A 79 14.15 0.78 -20.95
N PHE A 80 13.27 0.94 -19.95
CA PHE A 80 13.57 0.53 -18.58
C PHE A 80 13.87 -0.97 -18.48
N LEU A 81 13.26 -1.80 -19.34
CA LEU A 81 13.46 -3.25 -19.33
C LEU A 81 14.92 -3.65 -19.49
N ASP A 82 15.67 -2.93 -20.34
CA ASP A 82 17.09 -3.16 -20.57
C ASP A 82 17.94 -2.85 -19.33
N ASN A 83 17.43 -1.99 -18.44
CA ASN A 83 18.10 -1.52 -17.24
C ASN A 83 17.53 -2.13 -15.94
N LYS A 84 16.56 -3.06 -16.04
CA LYS A 84 15.81 -3.57 -14.88
C LYS A 84 16.71 -4.21 -13.83
N ASP A 85 17.69 -4.99 -14.26
CA ASP A 85 18.53 -5.78 -13.36
C ASP A 85 19.55 -4.87 -12.65
N VAL A 86 20.06 -3.86 -13.36
CA VAL A 86 20.91 -2.81 -12.78
C VAL A 86 20.13 -2.03 -11.73
N PHE A 87 18.89 -1.65 -12.03
CA PHE A 87 18.01 -0.96 -11.08
C PHE A 87 17.72 -1.82 -9.86
N PHE A 88 17.34 -3.09 -10.06
CA PHE A 88 17.03 -4.02 -8.98
C PHE A 88 18.22 -4.23 -8.04
N ASN A 89 19.43 -4.40 -8.60
CA ASN A 89 20.66 -4.52 -7.82
C ASN A 89 20.95 -3.26 -6.98
N LYS A 90 20.74 -2.07 -7.55
CA LYS A 90 20.90 -0.80 -6.82
C LYS A 90 19.87 -0.65 -5.70
N ILE A 91 18.60 -1.02 -5.94
CA ILE A 91 17.56 -1.04 -4.91
C ILE A 91 17.95 -1.99 -3.78
N ASN A 92 18.30 -3.23 -4.12
CA ASN A 92 18.61 -4.25 -3.12
C ASN A 92 19.73 -3.78 -2.19
N ARG A 93 20.77 -3.17 -2.76
CA ARG A 93 21.87 -2.59 -1.98
C ARG A 93 21.41 -1.48 -1.04
N GLU A 94 20.52 -0.59 -1.47
CA GLU A 94 20.02 0.48 -0.58
C GLU A 94 19.09 -0.05 0.52
N ILE A 95 18.28 -1.07 0.23
CA ILE A 95 17.42 -1.74 1.20
C ILE A 95 18.25 -2.51 2.24
N GLU A 96 19.27 -3.25 1.80
CA GLU A 96 20.19 -3.96 2.70
C GLU A 96 20.99 -3.01 3.58
N LYS A 97 21.47 -1.87 3.04
CA LYS A 97 22.12 -0.81 3.83
C LYS A 97 21.22 -0.23 4.91
N ALA A 98 19.90 -0.22 4.69
CA ALA A 98 18.93 0.23 5.67
C ALA A 98 18.57 -0.85 6.70
N GLY A 99 19.12 -2.06 6.58
CA GLY A 99 18.88 -3.17 7.49
C GLY A 99 17.63 -3.99 7.15
N PHE A 100 17.09 -3.84 5.94
CA PHE A 100 15.92 -4.59 5.47
C PHE A 100 16.32 -5.63 4.42
N LYS A 101 15.40 -6.54 4.11
CA LYS A 101 15.59 -7.58 3.08
C LYS A 101 14.39 -7.62 2.14
N ILE A 102 14.66 -7.67 0.84
CA ILE A 102 13.61 -7.83 -0.16
C ILE A 102 13.03 -9.25 -0.10
N ASN A 103 11.71 -9.36 -0.15
CA ASN A 103 11.04 -10.64 -0.32
C ASN A 103 10.92 -10.99 -1.81
N CYS A 104 11.88 -11.75 -2.34
CA CYS A 104 11.92 -12.14 -3.75
C CYS A 104 10.65 -12.87 -4.23
N LYS A 105 9.93 -13.57 -3.34
CA LYS A 105 8.67 -14.24 -3.70
C LYS A 105 7.52 -13.26 -3.96
N LYS A 106 7.57 -12.06 -3.36
CA LYS A 106 6.57 -11.00 -3.52
C LYS A 106 6.98 -9.97 -4.58
N THR A 107 8.25 -9.93 -4.96
CA THR A 107 8.77 -9.07 -6.03
C THR A 107 8.19 -9.49 -7.38
N ARG A 108 7.57 -8.54 -8.08
CA ARG A 108 6.93 -8.79 -9.37
C ARG A 108 7.14 -7.61 -10.32
N LEU A 109 7.29 -7.91 -11.60
CA LEU A 109 7.25 -6.94 -12.69
C LEU A 109 5.92 -7.13 -13.44
N GLN A 110 5.16 -6.04 -13.59
CA GLN A 110 3.85 -6.08 -14.25
C GLN A 110 3.85 -5.15 -15.47
N PHE A 111 3.43 -5.69 -16.61
CA PHE A 111 3.30 -4.94 -17.85
C PHE A 111 1.89 -4.35 -17.99
N LYS A 112 1.74 -3.33 -18.83
CA LYS A 112 0.47 -2.61 -19.04
C LYS A 112 -0.69 -3.49 -19.55
N ASP A 113 -0.36 -4.55 -20.27
CA ASP A 113 -1.26 -5.55 -20.86
C ASP A 113 -1.61 -6.69 -19.89
N SER A 114 -0.84 -6.83 -18.82
CA SER A 114 -1.11 -7.75 -17.71
C SER A 114 -1.96 -7.09 -16.62
N HIS A 115 -2.58 -7.88 -15.74
CA HIS A 115 -3.27 -7.34 -14.57
C HIS A 115 -2.28 -6.63 -13.64
N GLN A 116 -2.49 -5.34 -13.41
CA GLN A 116 -1.68 -4.51 -12.53
C GLN A 116 -2.39 -4.29 -11.20
N GLU A 117 -1.73 -4.68 -10.11
CA GLU A 117 -2.27 -4.60 -8.76
C GLU A 117 -1.27 -3.96 -7.82
N VAL A 118 -1.70 -2.88 -7.16
CA VAL A 118 -0.96 -2.15 -6.13
C VAL A 118 -1.85 -2.10 -4.89
N THR A 119 -1.32 -2.53 -3.75
CA THR A 119 -2.01 -2.52 -2.43
C THR A 119 -3.45 -3.06 -2.44
N GLY A 120 -3.74 -4.08 -3.27
CA GLY A 120 -5.07 -4.68 -3.39
C GLY A 120 -6.01 -4.01 -4.41
N LEU A 121 -5.59 -2.90 -5.02
CA LEU A 121 -6.33 -2.14 -6.03
C LEU A 121 -5.80 -2.41 -7.43
N THR A 122 -6.73 -2.48 -8.39
CA THR A 122 -6.41 -2.60 -9.82
C THR A 122 -6.08 -1.23 -10.38
N VAL A 123 -4.96 -1.08 -11.10
CA VAL A 123 -4.45 0.23 -11.54
C VAL A 123 -4.23 0.37 -13.06
N ASN A 124 -4.57 -0.63 -13.87
CA ASN A 124 -4.28 -0.67 -15.32
C ASN A 124 -4.68 0.58 -16.13
N LYS A 125 -5.83 1.20 -15.81
CA LYS A 125 -6.37 2.37 -16.54
C LYS A 125 -6.88 3.44 -15.58
N LYS A 126 -7.66 3.00 -14.60
CA LYS A 126 -8.15 3.78 -13.47
C LYS A 126 -8.02 2.92 -12.22
N VAL A 127 -7.93 3.57 -11.07
CA VAL A 127 -7.99 2.88 -9.79
C VAL A 127 -9.36 2.21 -9.66
N ASN A 128 -9.37 0.92 -9.36
CA ASN A 128 -10.60 0.15 -9.21
C ASN A 128 -10.42 -1.00 -8.21
N VAL A 129 -11.53 -1.45 -7.63
CA VAL A 129 -11.56 -2.67 -6.82
C VAL A 129 -11.36 -3.91 -7.71
N LYS A 130 -10.90 -5.01 -7.13
CA LYS A 130 -10.80 -6.29 -7.85
C LYS A 130 -12.18 -6.72 -8.36
N ARG A 131 -12.23 -7.26 -9.57
CA ARG A 131 -13.47 -7.77 -10.19
C ARG A 131 -14.18 -8.81 -9.32
N PHE A 132 -13.41 -9.64 -8.62
CA PHE A 132 -13.94 -10.63 -7.68
C PHE A 132 -14.66 -9.96 -6.50
N TYR A 133 -14.07 -8.92 -5.90
CA TYR A 133 -14.69 -8.17 -4.81
C TYR A 133 -16.01 -7.53 -5.25
N TYR A 134 -16.03 -6.88 -6.42
CA TYR A 134 -17.24 -6.31 -7.01
C TYR A 134 -18.35 -7.36 -7.19
N ARG A 135 -18.02 -8.51 -7.80
CA ARG A 135 -18.99 -9.58 -8.07
C ARG A 135 -19.57 -10.16 -6.79
N GLN A 136 -18.73 -10.36 -5.78
CA GLN A 136 -19.18 -10.83 -4.47
C GLN A 136 -20.13 -9.82 -3.80
N THR A 137 -19.75 -8.54 -3.73
CA THR A 137 -20.60 -7.50 -3.12
C THR A 137 -21.95 -7.40 -3.86
N ARG A 138 -21.95 -7.51 -5.19
CA ARG A 138 -23.19 -7.55 -5.98
C ARG A 138 -24.05 -8.77 -5.69
N ALA A 139 -23.44 -9.95 -5.52
CA ALA A 139 -24.17 -11.17 -5.17
C ALA A 139 -24.78 -11.07 -3.75
N MET A 140 -24.04 -10.49 -2.79
CA MET A 140 -24.52 -10.23 -1.43
C MET A 140 -25.73 -9.30 -1.44
N ALA A 141 -25.65 -8.16 -2.13
CA ALA A 141 -26.75 -7.22 -2.27
C ALA A 141 -27.98 -7.90 -2.91
N HIS A 142 -27.79 -8.61 -4.02
CA HIS A 142 -28.88 -9.32 -4.69
C HIS A 142 -29.54 -10.39 -3.81
N ARG A 143 -28.76 -11.13 -3.00
CA ARG A 143 -29.33 -12.08 -2.02
C ARG A 143 -30.15 -11.35 -0.96
N LEU A 144 -29.59 -10.29 -0.38
CA LEU A 144 -30.30 -9.47 0.61
C LEU A 144 -31.66 -8.97 0.07
N TYR A 145 -31.71 -8.48 -1.17
CA TYR A 145 -32.96 -8.03 -1.80
C TYR A 145 -33.97 -9.15 -2.08
N LYS A 146 -33.52 -10.38 -2.32
CA LYS A 146 -34.40 -11.51 -2.65
C LYS A 146 -34.85 -12.31 -1.44
N THR A 147 -33.98 -12.52 -0.46
CA THR A 147 -34.20 -13.44 0.66
C THR A 147 -34.17 -12.75 2.02
N GLY A 148 -33.82 -11.46 2.07
CA GLY A 148 -33.70 -10.71 3.33
C GLY A 148 -32.41 -10.97 4.10
N GLU A 149 -31.52 -11.84 3.59
CA GLU A 149 -30.25 -12.16 4.21
C GLU A 149 -29.16 -12.50 3.18
N PHE A 150 -27.92 -12.42 3.61
CA PHE A 150 -26.76 -12.80 2.81
C PHE A 150 -25.66 -13.31 3.75
N GLU A 151 -24.60 -13.88 3.17
CA GLU A 151 -23.49 -14.44 3.92
C GLU A 151 -22.16 -13.79 3.55
N ILE A 152 -21.29 -13.67 4.54
CA ILE A 152 -19.86 -13.36 4.39
C ILE A 152 -19.10 -14.47 5.10
N ASP A 153 -18.21 -15.16 4.38
CA ASP A 153 -17.35 -16.22 4.93
C ASP A 153 -18.13 -17.30 5.72
N GLY A 154 -19.31 -17.69 5.22
CA GLY A 154 -20.16 -18.72 5.82
C GLY A 154 -20.96 -18.28 7.04
N LYS A 155 -20.99 -16.98 7.36
CA LYS A 155 -21.80 -16.41 8.44
C LYS A 155 -22.79 -15.40 7.88
N ARG A 156 -23.96 -15.27 8.52
CA ARG A 156 -24.95 -14.25 8.18
C ARG A 156 -24.32 -12.86 8.28
N GLY A 157 -24.36 -12.13 7.17
CA GLY A 157 -23.86 -10.77 7.06
C GLY A 157 -24.84 -9.75 7.61
N THR A 158 -24.30 -8.60 8.02
CA THR A 158 -25.06 -7.44 8.51
C THR A 158 -25.16 -6.35 7.44
N ILE A 159 -26.21 -5.52 7.52
CA ILE A 159 -26.39 -4.40 6.58
C ILE A 159 -25.17 -3.46 6.62
N ASP A 160 -24.64 -3.17 7.81
CA ASP A 160 -23.45 -2.32 8.00
C ASP A 160 -22.22 -2.86 7.27
N GLN A 161 -22.03 -4.19 7.28
CA GLN A 161 -20.94 -4.82 6.52
C GLN A 161 -21.13 -4.63 5.02
N LEU A 162 -22.35 -4.80 4.49
CA LEU A 162 -22.61 -4.56 3.08
C LEU A 162 -22.43 -3.09 2.71
N GLN A 163 -22.90 -2.18 3.56
CA GLN A 163 -22.74 -0.74 3.40
C GLN A 163 -21.25 -0.37 3.38
N GLY A 164 -20.44 -0.89 4.30
CA GLY A 164 -19.00 -0.66 4.30
C GLY A 164 -18.32 -1.09 3.00
N ARG A 165 -18.72 -2.25 2.45
CA ARG A 165 -18.22 -2.73 1.15
C ARG A 165 -18.61 -1.82 -0.01
N LEU A 166 -19.86 -1.34 -0.03
CA LEU A 166 -20.36 -0.43 -1.04
C LEU A 166 -19.69 0.95 -0.94
N SER A 167 -19.51 1.48 0.27
CA SER A 167 -18.80 2.73 0.53
C SER A 167 -17.35 2.67 0.06
N PHE A 168 -16.64 1.58 0.36
CA PHE A 168 -15.28 1.37 -0.15
C PHE A 168 -15.23 1.34 -1.68
N MET A 169 -16.17 0.63 -2.33
CA MET A 169 -16.26 0.61 -3.80
C MET A 169 -16.51 2.00 -4.38
N TYR A 170 -17.39 2.78 -3.75
CA TYR A 170 -17.72 4.14 -4.15
C TYR A 170 -16.50 5.07 -4.04
N GLU A 171 -15.81 5.05 -2.90
CA GLU A 171 -14.62 5.86 -2.65
C GLU A 171 -13.53 5.57 -3.69
N VAL A 172 -13.19 4.29 -3.89
CA VAL A 172 -12.19 3.87 -4.88
C VAL A 172 -12.55 4.33 -6.29
N ALA A 173 -13.82 4.19 -6.68
CA ALA A 173 -14.27 4.59 -8.01
C ALA A 173 -14.28 6.13 -8.19
N SER A 174 -14.52 6.88 -7.11
CA SER A 174 -14.51 8.35 -7.11
C SER A 174 -13.10 8.94 -7.32
N TYR A 175 -12.05 8.29 -6.81
CA TYR A 175 -10.67 8.71 -7.03
C TYR A 175 -10.20 8.53 -8.48
N GLY A 176 -10.77 7.58 -9.23
CA GLY A 176 -10.34 7.23 -10.58
C GLY A 176 -11.10 7.94 -11.71
N SER A 177 -12.06 8.82 -11.41
CA SER A 177 -12.90 9.47 -12.42
C SER A 177 -12.86 11.01 -12.26
N ALA A 178 -12.42 11.70 -13.30
CA ALA A 178 -12.52 13.17 -13.38
C ALA A 178 -13.99 13.67 -13.38
N GLU A 179 -14.96 12.76 -13.54
CA GLU A 179 -16.39 13.04 -13.47
C GLU A 179 -17.07 12.27 -12.33
N LYS A 180 -17.36 12.98 -11.23
CA LYS A 180 -18.18 12.46 -10.11
C LYS A 180 -19.57 11.94 -10.55
N ASN A 181 -20.07 12.35 -11.72
CA ASN A 181 -21.41 12.05 -12.22
C ASN A 181 -21.60 10.61 -12.75
N TYR A 182 -20.57 9.97 -13.30
CA TYR A 182 -20.70 8.60 -13.83
C TYR A 182 -20.76 7.56 -12.70
N CYS A 183 -19.96 7.75 -11.66
CA CYS A 183 -19.89 6.87 -10.49
C CYS A 183 -21.22 6.85 -9.70
N TYR A 184 -21.90 8.00 -9.61
CA TYR A 184 -23.24 8.09 -9.04
C TYR A 184 -24.29 7.27 -9.80
N LYS A 185 -24.20 7.18 -11.14
CA LYS A 185 -25.11 6.35 -11.95
C LYS A 185 -24.91 4.85 -11.73
N GLU A 186 -23.66 4.38 -11.58
CA GLU A 186 -23.40 2.96 -11.24
C GLU A 186 -23.81 2.64 -9.80
N TYR A 187 -23.59 3.55 -8.85
CA TYR A 187 -24.01 3.39 -7.46
C TYR A 187 -25.53 3.33 -7.32
N LYS A 188 -26.28 4.14 -8.09
CA LYS A 188 -27.75 4.02 -8.16
C LYS A 188 -28.24 2.66 -8.63
N LYS A 189 -27.51 1.94 -9.49
CA LYS A 189 -27.89 0.55 -9.88
C LYS A 189 -27.80 -0.46 -8.73
N PHE A 190 -27.18 -0.09 -7.61
CA PHE A 190 -27.15 -0.92 -6.40
C PHE A 190 -28.22 -0.51 -5.38
N ILE A 191 -28.77 0.71 -5.47
CA ILE A 191 -29.76 1.24 -4.52
C ILE A 191 -31.20 1.19 -5.09
N PHE A 192 -31.35 1.04 -6.42
CA PHE A 192 -32.63 0.91 -7.12
C PHE A 192 -32.68 -0.36 -7.95
#